data_AF-A0A3A9TD69-F1
#
_entry.id   AF-A0A3A9TD69-F1
#
_cell.length_a   1.000
_cell.length_b   1.000
_cell.length_c   1.000
_cell.angle_alpha   90.00
_cell.angle_beta   90.00
_cell.angle_gamma   90.00
#
_symmetry.space_group_name_H-M   'P 1'
#
loop_
_entity.id
_entity.type
_entity.pdbx_description
1 polymer ?
#
loop_
_entity_poly.entity_id
_entity_poly.type
_entity_poly.pdbx_seq_one_letter_code
_entity_poly.pdbx_strand_id
1 'polypeptide(L)'
;MKEVLQMGIFNLFSKDNGKDVEEAFEKEKAAEKEKAIEEVKKAHENLRWPVVSRINKINIKDAECEFLEDTVTLERKNEIGVLIYEEDIDTNVIKELTSQELLFLLTTLEAYHKESPLPEYEKNHRKVYNEVLNRIRNAETLFVLYDAGTRYPFIDGGFVNVYFEKDLASKAAALYMKQFRKIVVNEVKNISDASLGKGFFDYLYYIGIENLIIDNGAYKAKFKRNEIVMAVGDWKGNTGNEPVNPALNFTMLDFITELSWPVNYEQKSEVLKAKEARMVACIKKGNFIVPMQHEGDVEVLEDGRMKPGKDTKFKFPVIKTKEGKEYLPIFTDGLEFSKKLNGSGWNAAVFKYADVIKFAKDKDGIRINPDGQGIVIPKERMEAI
;
A
#
# COMPACT_ATOMS: atom_id res chain seq x y z
N MET A 1 -41.32 -45.18 32.85
CA MET A 1 -40.93 -46.40 33.60
C MET A 1 -41.16 -47.56 32.65
N LYS A 2 -40.07 -48.07 32.06
CA LYS A 2 -39.31 -49.25 32.55
C LYS A 2 -40.07 -50.54 32.21
N GLU A 3 -39.50 -51.58 31.63
CA GLU A 3 -38.11 -51.93 31.35
C GLU A 3 -38.16 -53.18 30.45
N VAL A 4 -37.19 -53.28 29.52
CA VAL A 4 -36.33 -54.47 29.32
C VAL A 4 -37.02 -55.75 28.84
N LEU A 5 -36.91 -55.98 27.53
CA LEU A 5 -36.22 -57.19 27.07
C LEU A 5 -35.13 -56.79 26.07
N GLN A 6 -33.96 -56.53 26.65
CA GLN A 6 -32.66 -56.51 26.00
C GLN A 6 -32.22 -57.98 25.90
N MET A 7 -31.87 -58.47 24.70
CA MET A 7 -30.75 -59.39 24.41
C MET A 7 -30.96 -60.19 23.11
N GLY A 8 -29.97 -60.09 22.22
CA GLY A 8 -29.78 -60.93 21.02
C GLY A 8 -30.65 -60.46 19.85
N ILE A 9 -30.12 -59.76 18.84
CA ILE A 9 -29.09 -60.26 17.92
C ILE A 9 -28.16 -59.08 17.56
N PHE A 10 -27.12 -58.91 18.38
CA PHE A 10 -25.86 -58.28 17.96
C PHE A 10 -24.84 -59.42 17.88
N ASN A 11 -24.01 -59.39 16.83
CA ASN A 11 -22.96 -60.33 16.44
C ASN A 11 -23.33 -61.32 15.34
N LEU A 12 -23.51 -60.83 14.11
CA LEU A 12 -23.25 -61.68 12.94
C LEU A 12 -23.00 -60.90 11.63
N PHE A 13 -22.25 -59.78 11.65
CA PHE A 13 -21.54 -59.33 10.45
C PHE A 13 -20.21 -58.67 10.80
N SER A 14 -19.21 -59.08 10.03
CA SER A 14 -17.78 -58.93 10.24
C SER A 14 -17.34 -57.47 10.34
N LYS A 15 -16.24 -57.26 11.06
CA LYS A 15 -15.39 -56.06 10.97
C LYS A 15 -14.94 -55.76 9.52
N ASP A 16 -15.06 -56.73 8.62
CA ASP A 16 -14.79 -56.61 7.18
C ASP A 16 -15.92 -55.91 6.40
N ASN A 17 -17.20 -56.13 6.72
CA ASN A 17 -18.31 -55.50 5.98
C ASN A 17 -18.42 -53.98 6.24
N GLY A 18 -17.94 -53.50 7.39
CA GLY A 18 -17.90 -52.06 7.68
C GLY A 18 -16.84 -51.34 6.84
N LYS A 19 -15.70 -52.00 6.59
CA LYS A 19 -14.65 -51.49 5.71
C LYS A 19 -15.08 -51.50 4.24
N ASP A 20 -15.76 -52.55 3.80
CA ASP A 20 -16.25 -52.64 2.41
C ASP A 20 -17.30 -51.57 2.10
N VAL A 21 -18.16 -51.23 3.07
CA VAL A 21 -19.16 -50.15 2.95
C VAL A 21 -18.49 -48.77 3.01
N GLU A 22 -17.49 -48.59 3.87
CA GLU A 22 -16.71 -47.35 3.98
C GLU A 22 -15.86 -47.11 2.70
N GLU A 23 -15.23 -48.15 2.16
CA GLU A 23 -14.50 -48.10 0.89
C GLU A 23 -15.42 -47.85 -0.31
N ALA A 24 -16.63 -48.42 -0.33
CA ALA A 24 -17.61 -48.16 -1.37
C ALA A 24 -18.11 -46.70 -1.32
N PHE A 25 -18.35 -46.17 -0.12
CA PHE A 25 -18.76 -44.79 0.10
C PHE A 25 -17.66 -43.79 -0.30
N GLU A 26 -16.40 -44.06 0.05
CA GLU A 26 -15.26 -43.23 -0.37
C GLU A 26 -15.04 -43.27 -1.89
N LYS A 27 -15.23 -44.42 -2.54
CA LYS A 27 -15.18 -44.53 -4.01
C LYS A 27 -16.29 -43.76 -4.71
N GLU A 28 -17.52 -43.84 -4.20
CA GLU A 28 -18.66 -43.08 -4.74
C GLU A 28 -18.43 -41.58 -4.62
N LYS A 29 -17.99 -41.11 -3.45
CA LYS A 29 -17.63 -39.71 -3.21
C LYS A 29 -16.47 -39.25 -4.10
N ALA A 30 -15.48 -40.09 -4.35
CA ALA A 30 -14.38 -39.79 -5.27
C ALA A 30 -14.87 -39.65 -6.72
N ALA A 31 -15.78 -40.53 -7.17
CA ALA A 31 -16.36 -40.47 -8.50
C ALA A 31 -17.24 -39.22 -8.71
N GLU A 32 -18.04 -38.84 -7.71
CA GLU A 32 -18.82 -37.60 -7.74
C GLU A 32 -17.92 -36.37 -7.83
N LYS A 33 -16.80 -36.36 -7.09
CA LYS A 33 -15.80 -35.30 -7.14
C LYS A 33 -15.13 -35.19 -8.50
N GLU A 34 -14.71 -36.31 -9.08
CA GLU A 34 -14.08 -36.34 -10.40
C GLU A 34 -15.01 -35.77 -11.47
N LYS A 35 -16.29 -36.16 -11.43
CA LYS A 35 -17.32 -35.63 -12.31
C LYS A 35 -17.53 -34.11 -12.13
N ALA A 36 -17.57 -33.63 -10.90
CA ALA A 36 -17.68 -32.20 -10.62
C ALA A 36 -16.49 -31.41 -11.17
N ILE A 37 -15.26 -31.94 -11.03
CA ILE A 37 -14.06 -31.32 -11.61
C ILE A 37 -14.12 -31.30 -13.15
N GLU A 38 -14.60 -32.38 -13.77
CA GLU A 38 -14.75 -32.46 -15.23
C GLU A 38 -15.79 -31.43 -15.75
N GLU A 39 -16.90 -31.26 -15.04
CA GLU A 39 -17.91 -30.23 -15.35
C GLU A 39 -17.33 -28.80 -15.26
N VAL A 40 -16.53 -28.52 -14.24
CA VAL A 40 -15.84 -27.21 -14.09
C VAL A 40 -14.79 -27.02 -15.19
N LYS A 41 -14.00 -28.05 -15.52
CA LYS A 41 -13.02 -27.99 -16.63
C LYS A 41 -13.72 -27.72 -17.97
N LYS A 42 -14.87 -28.34 -18.21
CA LYS A 42 -15.70 -28.09 -19.39
C LYS A 42 -16.23 -26.66 -19.43
N ALA A 43 -16.68 -26.12 -18.29
CA ALA A 43 -17.10 -24.72 -18.19
C ALA A 43 -15.97 -23.74 -18.55
N HIS A 44 -14.72 -24.13 -18.30
CA HIS A 44 -13.52 -23.33 -18.60
C HIS A 44 -12.85 -23.65 -19.94
N GLU A 45 -13.40 -24.53 -20.78
CA GLU A 45 -12.73 -25.04 -21.99
C GLU A 45 -12.35 -23.94 -23.00
N ASN A 46 -13.11 -22.85 -23.02
CA ASN A 46 -12.92 -21.72 -23.93
C ASN A 46 -12.15 -20.55 -23.29
N LEU A 47 -11.80 -20.65 -22.00
CA LEU A 47 -10.99 -19.65 -21.33
C LEU A 47 -9.52 -19.80 -21.74
N ARG A 48 -8.88 -18.66 -21.96
CA ARG A 48 -7.44 -18.59 -22.17
C ARG A 48 -6.77 -18.22 -20.87
N TRP A 49 -5.53 -18.67 -20.71
CA TRP A 49 -4.71 -18.23 -19.60
C TRP A 49 -4.63 -16.71 -19.53
N PRO A 50 -4.61 -16.13 -18.31
CA PRO A 50 -4.37 -14.72 -18.15
C PRO A 50 -3.11 -14.28 -18.88
N VAL A 51 -3.17 -13.07 -19.43
CA VAL A 51 -2.04 -12.40 -20.08
C VAL A 51 -1.69 -11.16 -19.29
N VAL A 52 -0.44 -10.74 -19.44
CA VAL A 52 0.09 -9.53 -18.83
C VAL A 52 -0.78 -8.31 -19.20
N SER A 53 -1.18 -7.57 -18.17
CA SER A 53 -2.02 -6.37 -18.32
C SER A 53 -1.19 -5.11 -18.52
N ARG A 54 -1.75 -4.10 -19.20
CA ARG A 54 -1.12 -2.79 -19.31
C ARG A 54 -0.89 -2.17 -17.94
N ILE A 55 0.21 -1.44 -17.82
CA ILE A 55 0.56 -0.69 -16.60
C ILE A 55 -0.46 0.41 -16.31
N ASN A 56 -0.79 1.23 -17.32
CA ASN A 56 -1.68 2.38 -17.16
C ASN A 56 -3.03 2.22 -17.87
N LYS A 57 -4.05 2.84 -17.27
CA LYS A 57 -5.43 2.89 -17.79
C LYS A 57 -5.76 4.16 -18.58
N ILE A 58 -4.90 5.18 -18.51
CA ILE A 58 -5.15 6.46 -19.16
C ILE A 58 -4.74 6.33 -20.63
N ASN A 59 -5.71 6.42 -21.53
CA ASN A 59 -5.45 6.53 -22.97
C ASN A 59 -4.91 7.92 -23.27
N ILE A 60 -3.60 8.03 -23.47
CA ILE A 60 -2.97 9.25 -23.98
C ILE A 60 -3.04 9.15 -25.52
N LYS A 61 -3.59 10.17 -26.17
CA LYS A 61 -3.57 10.25 -27.65
C LYS A 61 -2.12 10.12 -28.12
N ASP A 62 -1.91 9.23 -29.10
CA ASP A 62 -0.61 8.97 -29.75
C ASP A 62 0.46 8.31 -28.86
N ALA A 63 0.12 7.87 -27.64
CA ALA A 63 1.03 7.03 -26.85
C ALA A 63 0.92 5.57 -27.27
N GLU A 64 2.04 4.96 -27.64
CA GLU A 64 2.10 3.51 -27.88
C GLU A 64 1.67 2.75 -26.63
N CYS A 65 0.66 1.89 -26.79
CA CYS A 65 0.20 1.02 -25.72
C CYS A 65 1.12 -0.19 -25.61
N GLU A 66 2.25 0.03 -24.95
CA GLU A 66 3.24 -1.01 -24.74
C GLU A 66 2.88 -1.92 -23.57
N PHE A 67 3.12 -3.21 -23.78
CA PHE A 67 3.02 -4.25 -22.77
C PHE A 67 4.42 -4.70 -22.43
N LEU A 68 4.64 -5.13 -21.18
CA LEU A 68 5.81 -5.94 -20.91
C LEU A 68 5.64 -7.32 -21.55
N GLU A 69 6.77 -7.93 -21.88
CA GLU A 69 6.82 -9.31 -22.31
C GLU A 69 6.22 -10.23 -21.24
N ASP A 70 5.63 -11.33 -21.68
CA ASP A 70 5.06 -12.32 -20.78
C ASP A 70 6.17 -12.94 -19.92
N THR A 71 6.01 -12.87 -18.60
CA THR A 71 7.01 -13.34 -17.64
C THR A 71 6.92 -14.84 -17.37
N VAL A 72 5.84 -15.49 -17.83
CA VAL A 72 5.62 -16.93 -17.68
C VAL A 72 5.39 -17.54 -19.07
N THR A 73 6.21 -18.53 -19.43
CA THR A 73 6.11 -19.19 -20.74
C THR A 73 4.80 -19.97 -20.87
N LEU A 74 4.31 -20.18 -22.10
CA LEU A 74 3.07 -20.93 -22.33
C LEU A 74 3.15 -22.36 -21.76
N GLU A 75 4.32 -23.02 -21.86
CA GLU A 75 4.56 -24.35 -21.29
C GLU A 75 4.33 -24.34 -19.77
N ARG A 76 4.97 -23.40 -19.06
CA ARG A 76 4.80 -23.26 -17.61
C ARG A 76 3.37 -22.84 -17.23
N LYS A 77 2.70 -22.01 -18.03
CA LYS A 77 1.28 -21.70 -17.80
C LYS A 77 0.40 -22.94 -17.89
N ASN A 78 0.65 -23.83 -18.85
CA ASN A 78 -0.11 -25.07 -18.97
C ASN A 78 0.15 -26.01 -17.79
N GLU A 79 1.38 -26.04 -17.26
CA GLU A 79 1.74 -26.87 -16.10
C GLU A 79 1.19 -26.31 -14.77
N ILE A 80 1.25 -25.00 -14.55
CA ILE A 80 0.82 -24.36 -13.30
C ILE A 80 -0.69 -24.10 -13.30
N GLY A 81 -1.24 -23.72 -14.46
CA GLY A 81 -2.64 -23.33 -14.60
C GLY A 81 -3.62 -24.47 -14.30
N VAL A 82 -3.19 -25.73 -14.43
CA VAL A 82 -4.01 -26.90 -14.07
C VAL A 82 -4.17 -27.09 -12.56
N LEU A 83 -3.28 -26.51 -11.74
CA LEU A 83 -3.34 -26.61 -10.27
C LEU A 83 -4.63 -25.98 -9.70
N ILE A 84 -5.28 -25.06 -10.43
CA ILE A 84 -6.52 -24.41 -9.98
C ILE A 84 -7.69 -25.39 -9.78
N TYR A 85 -7.60 -26.59 -10.36
CA TYR A 85 -8.62 -27.63 -10.25
C TYR A 85 -8.35 -28.62 -9.10
N GLU A 86 -7.23 -28.50 -8.40
CA GLU A 86 -6.91 -29.37 -7.27
C GLU A 86 -7.77 -29.00 -6.05
N GLU A 87 -8.29 -30.00 -5.34
CA GLU A 87 -9.00 -29.79 -4.06
C GLU A 87 -8.07 -29.19 -3.00
N ASP A 88 -6.78 -29.50 -3.09
CA ASP A 88 -5.78 -29.00 -2.16
C ASP A 88 -4.40 -28.85 -2.80
N ILE A 89 -4.05 -27.63 -3.20
CA ILE A 89 -2.74 -27.37 -3.82
C ILE A 89 -1.64 -27.59 -2.77
N ASP A 90 -0.64 -28.41 -3.12
CA ASP A 90 0.50 -28.69 -2.25
C ASP A 90 1.28 -27.40 -1.95
N THR A 91 1.55 -27.19 -0.66
CA THR A 91 2.31 -26.03 -0.18
C THR A 91 3.77 -26.08 -0.63
N ASN A 92 4.35 -27.26 -0.84
CA ASN A 92 5.71 -27.41 -1.36
C ASN A 92 5.77 -26.95 -2.83
N VAL A 93 4.81 -27.36 -3.64
CA VAL A 93 4.67 -26.91 -5.04
C VAL A 93 4.55 -25.38 -5.08
N ILE A 94 3.67 -24.80 -4.26
CA ILE A 94 3.50 -23.34 -4.15
C ILE A 94 4.82 -22.63 -3.82
N LYS A 95 5.64 -23.18 -2.92
CA LYS A 95 6.92 -22.59 -2.50
C LYS A 95 8.00 -22.69 -3.58
N GLU A 96 7.96 -23.71 -4.43
CA GLU A 96 8.92 -23.91 -5.53
C GLU A 96 8.68 -22.98 -6.73
N LEU A 97 7.46 -22.44 -6.87
CA LEU A 97 7.15 -21.49 -7.95
C LEU A 97 8.01 -20.23 -7.85
N THR A 98 8.40 -19.66 -8.98
CA THR A 98 8.96 -18.30 -9.04
C THR A 98 7.89 -17.27 -8.64
N SER A 99 8.29 -16.04 -8.31
CA SER A 99 7.33 -15.00 -7.91
C SER A 99 6.30 -14.69 -9.00
N GLN A 100 6.72 -14.71 -10.27
CA GLN A 100 5.83 -14.47 -11.41
C GLN A 100 4.91 -15.66 -11.69
N GLU A 101 5.37 -16.90 -11.52
CA GLU A 101 4.53 -18.09 -11.59
C GLU A 101 3.48 -18.14 -10.47
N LEU A 102 3.85 -17.73 -9.25
CA LEU A 102 2.95 -17.64 -8.12
C LEU A 102 1.86 -16.57 -8.33
N LEU A 103 2.25 -15.39 -8.84
CA LEU A 103 1.32 -14.33 -9.20
C LEU A 103 0.43 -14.72 -10.39
N PHE A 104 0.97 -15.48 -11.35
CA PHE A 104 0.18 -16.08 -12.44
C PHE A 104 -0.87 -17.05 -11.89
N LEU A 105 -0.50 -17.97 -10.99
CA LEU A 105 -1.42 -18.91 -10.36
C LEU A 105 -2.53 -18.16 -9.61
N LEU A 106 -2.18 -17.15 -8.82
CA LEU A 106 -3.15 -16.32 -8.09
C LEU A 106 -4.11 -15.61 -9.05
N THR A 107 -3.58 -14.97 -10.11
CA THR A 107 -4.38 -14.29 -11.13
C THR A 107 -5.32 -15.27 -11.84
N THR A 108 -4.86 -16.50 -12.10
CA THR A 108 -5.64 -17.54 -12.77
C THR A 108 -6.76 -18.05 -11.87
N LEU A 109 -6.48 -18.32 -10.59
CA LEU A 109 -7.50 -18.68 -9.60
C LEU A 109 -8.64 -17.65 -9.58
N GLU A 110 -8.30 -16.36 -9.46
CA GLU A 110 -9.28 -15.27 -9.40
C GLU A 110 -10.08 -15.13 -10.71
N ALA A 111 -9.40 -15.20 -11.86
CA ALA A 111 -10.05 -15.06 -13.16
C ALA A 111 -11.00 -16.22 -13.47
N TYR A 112 -10.58 -17.46 -13.21
CA TYR A 112 -11.38 -18.65 -13.52
C TYR A 112 -12.53 -18.81 -12.53
N HIS A 113 -12.29 -18.62 -11.22
CA HIS A 113 -13.36 -18.68 -10.22
C HIS A 113 -14.49 -17.68 -10.49
N LYS A 114 -14.14 -16.49 -11.03
CA LYS A 114 -15.13 -15.48 -11.41
C LYS A 114 -16.03 -15.93 -12.56
N GLU A 115 -15.51 -16.70 -13.51
CA GLU A 115 -16.27 -17.22 -14.65
C GLU A 115 -17.08 -18.46 -14.25
N SER A 116 -16.49 -19.40 -13.51
CA SER A 116 -17.21 -20.51 -12.89
C SER A 116 -16.54 -20.94 -11.57
N PRO A 117 -17.31 -21.20 -10.49
CA PRO A 117 -16.74 -21.52 -9.18
C PRO A 117 -15.78 -22.72 -9.20
N LEU A 118 -14.54 -22.46 -8.80
CA LEU A 118 -13.51 -23.49 -8.56
C LEU A 118 -13.73 -24.25 -7.23
N PRO A 119 -13.39 -25.55 -7.17
CA PRO A 119 -13.44 -26.33 -5.94
C PRO A 119 -12.44 -25.80 -4.91
N GLU A 120 -12.84 -25.76 -3.63
CA GLU A 120 -11.98 -25.32 -2.51
C GLU A 120 -11.25 -23.99 -2.74
N TYR A 121 -11.84 -23.10 -3.55
CA TYR A 121 -11.21 -21.84 -3.99
C TYR A 121 -10.66 -21.01 -2.83
N GLU A 122 -11.46 -20.77 -1.80
CA GLU A 122 -11.05 -19.95 -0.64
C GLU A 122 -9.82 -20.51 0.08
N LYS A 123 -9.72 -21.84 0.17
CA LYS A 123 -8.60 -22.53 0.81
C LYS A 123 -7.34 -22.38 -0.03
N ASN A 124 -7.44 -22.69 -1.33
CA ASN A 124 -6.31 -22.63 -2.26
C ASN A 124 -5.84 -21.20 -2.54
N HIS A 125 -6.78 -20.27 -2.78
CA HIS A 125 -6.51 -18.84 -2.92
C HIS A 125 -5.75 -18.31 -1.70
N ARG A 126 -6.22 -18.62 -0.49
CA ARG A 126 -5.53 -18.21 0.75
C ARG A 126 -4.11 -18.75 0.86
N LYS A 127 -3.85 -20.00 0.47
CA LYS A 127 -2.49 -20.57 0.46
C LYS A 127 -1.57 -19.80 -0.47
N VAL A 128 -1.98 -19.60 -1.72
CA VAL A 128 -1.22 -18.88 -2.74
C VAL A 128 -1.02 -17.42 -2.33
N TYR A 129 -2.08 -16.73 -1.89
CA TYR A 129 -2.06 -15.35 -1.43
C TYR A 129 -1.11 -15.14 -0.23
N ASN A 130 -1.17 -16.04 0.76
CA ASN A 130 -0.28 -15.98 1.93
C ASN A 130 1.18 -16.24 1.56
N GLU A 131 1.45 -17.12 0.60
CA GLU A 131 2.82 -17.31 0.11
C GLU A 131 3.35 -16.02 -0.54
N VAL A 132 2.55 -15.31 -1.35
CA VAL A 132 2.96 -14.01 -1.90
C VAL A 132 3.25 -13.02 -0.78
N LEU A 133 2.38 -12.91 0.23
CA LEU A 133 2.61 -12.06 1.40
C LEU A 133 3.89 -12.42 2.15
N ASN A 134 4.17 -13.71 2.35
CA ASN A 134 5.38 -14.18 3.01
C ASN A 134 6.63 -13.78 2.21
N ARG A 135 6.60 -13.89 0.88
CA ARG A 135 7.70 -13.43 0.03
C ARG A 135 7.92 -11.93 0.12
N ILE A 136 6.87 -11.13 0.19
CA ILE A 136 7.01 -9.68 0.38
C ILE A 136 7.65 -9.37 1.75
N ARG A 137 7.19 -10.02 2.82
CA ARG A 137 7.72 -9.81 4.18
C ARG A 137 9.16 -10.27 4.34
N ASN A 138 9.52 -11.39 3.71
CA ASN A 138 10.82 -12.04 3.85
C ASN A 138 11.85 -11.60 2.79
N ALA A 139 11.44 -10.86 1.76
CA ALA A 139 12.37 -10.31 0.79
C ALA A 139 13.39 -9.42 1.51
N GLU A 140 14.69 -9.66 1.30
CA GLU A 140 15.74 -8.77 1.85
C GLU A 140 15.71 -7.40 1.17
N THR A 141 15.40 -7.41 -0.12
CA THR A 141 15.38 -6.24 -0.99
C THR A 141 14.11 -6.24 -1.84
N LEU A 142 13.47 -5.07 -1.91
CA LEU A 142 12.36 -4.79 -2.82
C LEU A 142 12.74 -3.59 -3.70
N PHE A 143 12.18 -3.53 -4.90
CA PHE A 143 12.38 -2.42 -5.83
C PHE A 143 11.10 -1.60 -5.92
N VAL A 144 11.18 -0.30 -5.66
CA VAL A 144 10.01 0.57 -5.55
C VAL A 144 10.14 1.70 -6.55
N LEU A 145 9.06 2.01 -7.26
CA LEU A 145 9.04 3.16 -8.16
C LEU A 145 8.88 4.46 -7.36
N TYR A 146 9.79 5.39 -7.61
CA TYR A 146 9.79 6.72 -7.00
C TYR A 146 9.59 7.79 -8.08
N ASP A 147 8.86 8.85 -7.74
CA ASP A 147 8.80 10.05 -8.56
C ASP A 147 10.09 10.85 -8.34
N ALA A 148 10.84 11.10 -9.41
CA ALA A 148 12.13 11.79 -9.33
C ALA A 148 11.99 13.26 -8.89
N GLY A 149 10.83 13.88 -9.13
CA GLY A 149 10.57 15.27 -8.74
C GLY A 149 10.28 15.40 -7.26
N THR A 150 9.42 14.53 -6.72
CA THR A 150 9.05 14.58 -5.28
C THR A 150 10.06 13.84 -4.40
N ARG A 151 10.74 12.82 -4.93
CA ARG A 151 11.58 11.85 -4.21
C ARG A 151 10.80 10.96 -3.24
N TYR A 152 9.49 10.82 -3.44
CA TYR A 152 8.62 9.90 -2.71
C TYR A 152 8.21 8.73 -3.61
N PRO A 153 7.69 7.62 -3.04
CA PRO A 153 7.07 6.56 -3.83
C PRO A 153 6.04 7.12 -4.81
N PHE A 154 6.11 6.68 -6.06
CA PHE A 154 5.21 7.10 -7.11
C PHE A 154 3.81 6.52 -6.88
N ILE A 155 2.81 7.40 -6.80
CA ILE A 155 1.41 7.04 -6.59
C ILE A 155 0.71 7.01 -7.95
N ASP A 156 0.22 5.83 -8.33
CA ASP A 156 -0.65 5.63 -9.49
C ASP A 156 -2.00 5.05 -9.05
N GLY A 157 -3.09 5.78 -9.30
CA GLY A 157 -4.43 5.35 -8.91
C GLY A 157 -4.60 5.05 -7.40
N GLY A 158 -3.78 5.67 -6.54
CA GLY A 158 -3.76 5.42 -5.10
C GLY A 158 -2.92 4.20 -4.66
N PHE A 159 -2.16 3.59 -5.58
CA PHE A 159 -1.24 2.49 -5.32
C PHE A 159 0.21 2.94 -5.48
N VAL A 160 1.10 2.38 -4.64
CA VAL A 160 2.54 2.37 -4.92
C VAL A 160 2.94 1.09 -5.62
N ASN A 161 3.89 1.20 -6.55
CA ASN A 161 4.36 0.08 -7.34
C ASN A 161 5.63 -0.50 -6.69
N VAL A 162 5.56 -1.76 -6.28
CA VAL A 162 6.65 -2.52 -5.64
C VAL A 162 6.93 -3.76 -6.47
N TYR A 163 8.20 -4.17 -6.57
CA TYR A 163 8.63 -5.27 -7.41
C TYR A 163 9.60 -6.18 -6.66
N PHE A 164 9.51 -7.48 -6.95
CA PHE A 164 10.50 -8.44 -6.47
C PHE A 164 11.83 -8.31 -7.24
N GLU A 165 11.76 -7.93 -8.51
CA GLU A 165 12.92 -7.90 -9.40
C GLU A 165 13.21 -6.51 -9.98
N LYS A 166 14.49 -6.16 -10.02
CA LYS A 166 14.96 -4.87 -10.54
C LYS A 166 14.66 -4.70 -12.03
N ASP A 167 14.77 -5.77 -12.80
CA ASP A 167 14.53 -5.75 -14.25
C ASP A 167 13.07 -5.37 -14.56
N LEU A 168 12.11 -6.02 -13.89
CA LEU A 168 10.69 -5.70 -14.00
C LEU A 168 10.40 -4.26 -13.58
N ALA A 169 10.95 -3.81 -12.45
CA ALA A 169 10.81 -2.43 -12.00
C ALA A 169 11.37 -1.43 -13.03
N SER A 170 12.52 -1.74 -13.64
CA SER A 170 13.18 -0.88 -14.62
C SER A 170 12.39 -0.79 -15.92
N LYS A 171 11.86 -1.92 -16.41
CA LYS A 171 10.98 -1.95 -17.58
C LYS A 171 9.68 -1.19 -17.32
N ALA A 172 9.07 -1.36 -16.14
CA ALA A 172 7.90 -0.59 -15.74
C ALA A 172 8.19 0.91 -15.66
N ALA A 173 9.32 1.31 -15.06
CA ALA A 173 9.75 2.71 -15.01
C ALA A 173 9.92 3.30 -16.42
N ALA A 174 10.49 2.54 -17.37
CA ALA A 174 10.63 2.96 -18.77
C ALA A 174 9.27 3.20 -19.44
N LEU A 175 8.27 2.34 -19.18
CA LEU A 175 6.90 2.52 -19.68
C LEU A 175 6.22 3.77 -19.10
N TYR A 176 6.44 4.08 -17.82
CA TYR A 176 5.98 5.33 -17.22
C TYR A 176 6.71 6.56 -17.81
N MET A 177 8.01 6.44 -18.09
CA MET A 177 8.79 7.50 -18.74
C MET A 177 8.28 7.85 -20.14
N LYS A 178 7.85 6.86 -20.93
CA LYS A 178 7.18 7.08 -22.22
C LYS A 178 5.88 7.89 -22.10
N GLN A 179 5.30 7.91 -20.90
CA GLN A 179 4.12 8.72 -20.57
C GLN A 179 4.49 10.02 -19.84
N PHE A 180 5.74 10.47 -19.98
CA PHE A 180 6.27 11.69 -19.37
C PHE A 180 6.20 11.72 -17.84
N ARG A 181 6.12 10.54 -17.19
CA ARG A 181 6.31 10.41 -15.75
C ARG A 181 7.81 10.21 -15.47
N LYS A 182 8.41 11.07 -14.67
CA LYS A 182 9.83 10.96 -14.31
C LYS A 182 10.01 9.95 -13.19
N ILE A 183 10.05 8.68 -13.53
CA ILE A 183 10.11 7.58 -12.56
C ILE A 183 11.53 7.00 -12.47
N VAL A 184 11.96 6.74 -11.24
CA VAL A 184 13.22 6.04 -10.94
C VAL A 184 12.94 4.80 -10.08
N VAL A 185 13.80 3.80 -10.20
CA VAL A 185 13.75 2.58 -9.38
C VAL A 185 14.63 2.76 -8.16
N ASN A 186 14.03 2.69 -6.97
CA ASN A 186 14.76 2.69 -5.72
C ASN A 186 14.86 1.27 -5.16
N GLU A 187 16.06 0.89 -4.76
CA GLU A 187 16.30 -0.32 -4.00
C GLU A 187 16.03 -0.07 -2.52
N VAL A 188 15.13 -0.85 -1.94
CA VAL A 188 14.70 -0.69 -0.56
C VAL A 188 15.01 -1.96 0.21
N LYS A 189 15.87 -1.85 1.21
CA LYS A 189 16.11 -2.93 2.16
C LYS A 189 14.87 -3.11 3.02
N ASN A 190 14.28 -4.28 2.94
CA ASN A 190 13.13 -4.63 3.75
C ASN A 190 13.64 -5.27 5.05
N ILE A 191 14.08 -4.40 5.96
CA ILE A 191 14.60 -4.79 7.27
C ILE A 191 13.39 -4.94 8.21
N SER A 192 13.09 -6.19 8.58
CA SER A 192 12.04 -6.54 9.53
C SER A 192 12.50 -6.47 11.00
N ASP A 193 13.65 -5.86 11.28
CA ASP A 193 14.17 -5.76 12.63
C ASP A 193 13.52 -4.59 13.36
N ALA A 194 12.53 -4.92 14.19
CA ALA A 194 11.80 -3.99 15.04
C ALA A 194 12.71 -3.15 15.98
N SER A 195 13.97 -3.56 16.17
CA SER A 195 14.95 -2.85 17.00
C SER A 195 15.69 -1.71 16.28
N LEU A 196 15.71 -1.66 14.94
CA LEU A 196 16.55 -0.74 14.15
C LEU A 196 15.83 0.51 13.61
N GLY A 197 14.51 0.61 13.78
CA GLY A 197 13.73 1.78 13.38
C GLY A 197 13.06 1.65 12.01
N LYS A 198 11.75 1.91 12.02
CA LYS A 198 10.80 2.16 10.90
C LYS A 198 11.23 1.56 9.54
N GLY A 199 10.86 0.30 9.30
CA GLY A 199 11.05 -0.35 8.01
C GLY A 199 10.27 0.35 6.88
N PHE A 200 10.47 -0.06 5.63
CA PHE A 200 9.80 0.56 4.47
C PHE A 200 8.28 0.65 4.62
N PHE A 201 7.65 -0.43 5.08
CA PHE A 201 6.19 -0.46 5.29
C PHE A 201 5.74 0.46 6.43
N ASP A 202 6.57 0.71 7.44
CA ASP A 202 6.28 1.72 8.46
C ASP A 202 6.39 3.12 7.87
N TYR A 203 7.39 3.37 7.03
CA TYR A 203 7.54 4.64 6.32
C TYR A 203 6.30 4.95 5.46
N LEU A 204 5.75 3.95 4.75
CA LEU A 204 4.51 4.12 3.98
C LEU A 204 3.33 4.59 4.84
N TYR A 205 3.23 4.13 6.09
CA TYR A 205 2.23 4.60 7.05
C TYR A 205 2.36 6.11 7.32
N TYR A 206 3.57 6.62 7.59
CA TYR A 206 3.78 8.05 7.87
C TYR A 206 3.38 8.96 6.69
N ILE A 207 3.56 8.47 5.46
CA ILE A 207 3.17 9.20 4.25
C ILE A 207 1.75 8.88 3.76
N GLY A 208 0.99 8.08 4.53
CA GLY A 208 -0.41 7.75 4.27
C GLY A 208 -0.68 6.85 3.07
N ILE A 209 0.31 6.05 2.67
CA ILE A 209 0.18 5.10 1.57
C ILE A 209 -0.26 3.75 2.14
N GLU A 210 -1.47 3.34 1.79
CA GLU A 210 -2.05 2.08 2.26
C GLU A 210 -2.15 1.01 1.17
N ASN A 211 -2.23 1.36 -0.12
CA ASN A 211 -2.40 0.37 -1.18
C ASN A 211 -1.09 0.16 -1.96
N LEU A 212 -0.75 -1.10 -2.19
CA LEU A 212 0.42 -1.52 -2.96
C LEU A 212 -0.01 -2.41 -4.12
N ILE A 213 0.72 -2.30 -5.23
CA ILE A 213 0.64 -3.23 -6.35
C ILE A 213 2.01 -3.86 -6.55
N ILE A 214 2.04 -5.19 -6.57
CA ILE A 214 3.26 -5.98 -6.74
C ILE A 214 3.40 -6.33 -8.22
N ASP A 215 4.58 -6.09 -8.78
CA ASP A 215 4.96 -6.43 -10.17
C ASP A 215 3.98 -5.89 -11.23
N ASN A 216 3.56 -4.62 -11.07
CA ASN A 216 2.65 -4.00 -12.03
C ASN A 216 3.26 -3.95 -13.44
N GLY A 217 2.47 -4.38 -14.43
CA GLY A 217 2.95 -4.56 -15.79
C GLY A 217 3.39 -5.98 -16.10
N ALA A 218 3.37 -6.90 -15.12
CA ALA A 218 3.48 -8.34 -15.32
C ALA A 218 2.26 -9.05 -14.69
N TYR A 219 2.40 -10.30 -14.21
CA TYR A 219 1.42 -10.85 -13.27
C TYR A 219 1.55 -10.11 -11.95
N LYS A 220 0.41 -9.68 -11.40
CA LYS A 220 0.38 -8.69 -10.33
C LYS A 220 -0.67 -9.00 -9.30
N ALA A 221 -0.41 -8.61 -8.08
CA ALA A 221 -1.35 -8.68 -6.97
C ALA A 221 -1.40 -7.35 -6.23
N LYS A 222 -2.53 -7.11 -5.56
CA LYS A 222 -2.75 -5.90 -4.78
C LYS A 222 -2.83 -6.29 -3.31
N PHE A 223 -2.17 -5.51 -2.47
CA PHE A 223 -2.18 -5.70 -1.03
C PHE A 223 -2.39 -4.36 -0.34
N LYS A 224 -3.01 -4.39 0.83
CA LYS A 224 -2.91 -3.30 1.78
C LYS A 224 -1.64 -3.41 2.59
N ARG A 225 -1.08 -2.26 2.96
CA ARG A 225 0.12 -2.15 3.78
C ARG A 225 -0.06 -2.87 5.12
N ASN A 226 -1.24 -2.76 5.74
CA ASN A 226 -1.55 -3.43 7.00
C ASN A 226 -1.68 -4.97 6.90
N GLU A 227 -1.85 -5.53 5.70
CA GLU A 227 -1.79 -6.99 5.47
C GLU A 227 -0.34 -7.48 5.49
N ILE A 228 0.63 -6.63 5.14
CA ILE A 228 2.06 -6.99 5.10
C ILE A 228 2.67 -6.81 6.49
N VAL A 229 2.56 -5.61 7.06
CA VAL A 229 3.08 -5.27 8.39
C VAL A 229 2.03 -4.47 9.17
N MET A 230 1.69 -4.93 10.37
CA MET A 230 0.85 -4.15 11.30
C MET A 230 1.56 -2.84 11.64
N ALA A 231 0.85 -1.71 11.65
CA ALA A 231 1.51 -0.44 11.93
C ALA A 231 2.05 -0.44 13.37
N VAL A 232 3.21 0.20 13.59
CA VAL A 232 3.76 0.43 14.95
C VAL A 232 2.75 1.12 15.88
N GLY A 233 1.81 1.91 15.35
CA GLY A 233 0.72 2.53 16.12
C GLY A 233 -0.41 1.58 16.55
N ASP A 234 -0.53 0.41 15.91
CA ASP A 234 -1.45 -0.67 16.32
C ASP A 234 -0.83 -1.55 17.42
N TRP A 235 0.48 -1.47 17.60
CA TRP A 235 1.17 -1.98 18.77
C TRP A 235 0.83 -1.05 19.95
N LYS A 236 -0.09 -1.49 20.80
CA LYS A 236 -0.54 -0.77 22.00
C LYS A 236 0.60 0.02 22.67
N GLY A 237 0.53 1.36 22.60
CA GLY A 237 1.08 2.22 23.65
C GLY A 237 2.32 3.06 23.34
N ASN A 238 2.79 3.18 22.10
CA ASN A 238 3.86 4.15 21.78
C ASN A 238 3.45 5.13 20.67
N THR A 239 2.32 5.81 20.85
CA THR A 239 2.09 7.08 20.17
C THR A 239 2.90 8.13 20.92
N GLY A 240 4.12 8.43 20.46
CA GLY A 240 4.78 9.65 20.89
C GLY A 240 3.81 10.83 20.75
N ASN A 241 3.90 11.84 21.61
CA ASN A 241 3.03 13.02 21.60
C ASN A 241 3.15 13.88 20.32
N GLU A 242 3.97 13.45 19.36
CA GLU A 242 4.19 14.08 18.07
C GLU A 242 3.01 13.83 17.11
N PRO A 243 2.50 14.86 16.43
CA PRO A 243 1.45 14.68 15.45
C PRO A 243 1.97 13.88 14.26
N VAL A 244 1.12 13.04 13.68
CA VAL A 244 1.35 12.40 12.39
C VAL A 244 0.13 12.68 11.52
N ASN A 245 0.34 13.24 10.33
CA ASN A 245 -0.75 13.57 9.39
C ASN A 245 -0.67 12.71 8.10
N PRO A 246 -0.90 11.39 8.17
CA PRO A 246 -0.72 10.50 7.04
C PRO A 246 -1.66 10.85 5.87
N ALA A 247 -2.93 11.14 6.16
CA ALA A 247 -3.89 11.56 5.13
C ALA A 247 -3.48 12.86 4.42
N LEU A 248 -2.88 13.81 5.15
CA LEU A 248 -2.37 15.04 4.54
C LEU A 248 -1.14 14.74 3.67
N ASN A 249 -0.19 13.94 4.15
CA ASN A 249 0.97 13.52 3.36
C ASN A 249 0.55 12.86 2.04
N PHE A 250 -0.39 11.91 2.10
CA PHE A 250 -0.90 11.24 0.91
C PHE A 250 -1.56 12.21 -0.07
N THR A 251 -2.44 13.10 0.41
CA THR A 251 -3.16 14.05 -0.46
C THR A 251 -2.23 15.11 -1.07
N MET A 252 -1.19 15.54 -0.36
CA MET A 252 -0.14 16.40 -0.93
C MET A 252 0.63 15.69 -2.05
N LEU A 253 1.03 14.43 -1.84
CA LEU A 253 1.75 13.65 -2.85
C LEU A 253 0.87 13.39 -4.08
N ASP A 254 -0.36 12.92 -3.89
CA ASP A 254 -1.32 12.66 -4.97
C ASP A 254 -1.62 13.92 -5.81
N PHE A 255 -1.69 15.09 -5.17
CA PHE A 255 -1.84 16.38 -5.84
C PHE A 255 -0.58 16.80 -6.60
N ILE A 256 0.60 16.82 -5.96
CA ILE A 256 1.84 17.26 -6.60
C ILE A 256 2.21 16.36 -7.77
N THR A 257 2.08 15.04 -7.63
CA THR A 257 2.35 14.09 -8.72
C THR A 257 1.42 14.30 -9.91
N GLU A 258 0.19 14.75 -9.72
CA GLU A 258 -0.70 15.14 -10.83
C GLU A 258 -0.31 16.48 -11.45
N LEU A 259 0.00 17.46 -10.59
CA LEU A 259 0.34 18.82 -10.99
C LEU A 259 1.64 18.85 -11.79
N SER A 260 2.63 18.06 -11.39
CA SER A 260 3.95 17.98 -12.02
C SER A 260 3.95 17.22 -13.34
N TRP A 261 2.91 16.43 -13.62
CA TRP A 261 2.81 15.65 -14.85
C TRP A 261 2.61 16.60 -16.03
N PRO A 262 3.49 16.63 -17.05
CA PRO A 262 3.37 17.61 -18.14
C PRO A 262 2.25 17.28 -19.13
N VAL A 263 1.68 16.07 -19.09
CA VAL A 263 0.60 15.66 -20.00
C VAL A 263 -0.68 16.40 -19.65
N ASN A 264 -1.32 17.01 -20.64
CA ASN A 264 -2.64 17.63 -20.49
C ASN A 264 -3.70 16.72 -21.13
N TYR A 265 -4.62 16.21 -20.31
CA TYR A 265 -5.75 15.39 -20.74
C TYR A 265 -7.06 16.09 -20.38
N GLU A 266 -8.15 15.72 -21.06
CA GLU A 266 -9.43 16.44 -21.06
C GLU A 266 -9.95 16.78 -19.65
N GLN A 267 -9.81 15.86 -18.69
CA GLN A 267 -10.33 15.99 -17.32
C GLN A 267 -9.29 16.47 -16.29
N LYS A 268 -8.10 16.91 -16.72
CA LYS A 268 -7.01 17.21 -15.80
C LYS A 268 -7.36 18.36 -14.85
N SER A 269 -8.07 19.38 -15.31
CA SER A 269 -8.47 20.52 -14.48
C SER A 269 -9.38 20.09 -13.34
N GLU A 270 -10.38 19.26 -13.63
CA GLU A 270 -11.34 18.72 -12.67
C GLU A 270 -10.63 17.81 -11.66
N VAL A 271 -9.73 16.94 -12.13
CA VAL A 271 -8.93 16.05 -11.28
C VAL A 271 -8.05 16.86 -10.33
N LEU A 272 -7.35 17.90 -10.82
CA LEU A 272 -6.51 18.76 -9.99
C LEU A 272 -7.33 19.50 -8.93
N LYS A 273 -8.48 20.07 -9.30
CA LYS A 273 -9.39 20.73 -8.34
C LYS A 273 -9.86 19.77 -7.25
N ALA A 274 -10.25 18.55 -7.62
CA ALA A 274 -10.69 17.54 -6.66
C ALA A 274 -9.56 17.07 -5.72
N LYS A 275 -8.34 16.91 -6.26
CA LYS A 275 -7.14 16.58 -5.48
C LYS A 275 -6.76 17.72 -4.51
N GLU A 276 -6.76 18.96 -5.00
CA GLU A 276 -6.48 20.15 -4.20
C GLU A 276 -7.51 20.31 -3.07
N ALA A 277 -8.81 20.17 -3.36
CA ALA A 277 -9.86 20.27 -2.34
C ALA A 277 -9.71 19.22 -1.22
N ARG A 278 -9.32 17.98 -1.56
CA ARG A 278 -9.02 16.94 -0.56
C ARG A 278 -7.81 17.30 0.29
N MET A 279 -6.73 17.79 -0.34
CA MET A 279 -5.53 18.27 0.36
C MET A 279 -5.88 19.42 1.33
N VAL A 280 -6.62 20.42 0.88
CA VAL A 280 -7.06 21.56 1.69
C VAL A 280 -7.92 21.11 2.88
N ALA A 281 -8.84 20.18 2.68
CA ALA A 281 -9.64 19.62 3.77
C ALA A 281 -8.79 18.90 4.83
N CYS A 282 -7.70 18.24 4.41
CA CYS A 282 -6.72 17.64 5.32
C CYS A 282 -5.88 18.71 6.05
N ILE A 283 -5.45 19.77 5.36
CA ILE A 283 -4.70 20.89 5.97
C ILE A 283 -5.50 21.52 7.11
N LYS A 284 -6.78 21.83 6.88
CA LYS A 284 -7.67 22.46 7.86
C LYS A 284 -7.82 21.65 9.16
N LYS A 285 -7.76 20.32 9.06
CA LYS A 285 -7.91 19.38 10.18
C LYS A 285 -6.57 19.00 10.82
N GLY A 286 -5.45 19.33 10.19
CA GLY A 286 -4.12 18.90 10.59
C GLY A 286 -3.61 19.57 11.86
N ASN A 287 -2.76 18.83 12.58
CA ASN A 287 -1.94 19.36 13.66
C ASN A 287 -0.50 19.45 13.18
N PHE A 288 0.12 20.62 13.26
CA PHE A 288 1.44 20.87 12.70
C PHE A 288 2.46 21.11 13.78
N ILE A 289 3.67 20.59 13.58
CA ILE A 289 4.83 21.00 14.33
C ILE A 289 5.30 22.35 13.78
N VAL A 290 5.37 23.35 14.65
CA VAL A 290 5.87 24.68 14.34
C VAL A 290 7.17 24.87 15.13
N PRO A 291 8.30 25.13 14.47
CA PRO A 291 9.53 25.44 15.18
C PRO A 291 9.41 26.80 15.86
N MET A 292 9.80 26.89 17.13
CA MET A 292 9.77 28.12 17.89
C MET A 292 10.93 28.24 18.86
N GLN A 293 11.21 29.47 19.25
CA GLN A 293 11.94 29.80 20.46
C GLN A 293 11.07 30.73 21.30
N HIS A 294 11.26 30.71 22.62
CA HIS A 294 10.55 31.61 23.51
C HIS A 294 11.53 32.38 24.39
N GLU A 295 11.17 33.62 24.72
CA GLU A 295 11.81 34.43 25.74
C GLU A 295 10.77 34.71 26.84
N GLY A 296 11.11 34.41 28.10
CA GLY A 296 10.21 34.49 29.25
C GLY A 296 9.75 33.12 29.78
N ASP A 297 9.04 33.13 30.91
CA ASP A 297 8.63 31.92 31.62
C ASP A 297 7.62 31.10 30.81
N VAL A 298 7.89 29.81 30.68
CA VAL A 298 7.01 28.82 30.05
C VAL A 298 6.96 27.60 30.96
N GLU A 299 5.76 27.25 31.40
CA GLU A 299 5.52 26.03 32.17
C GLU A 299 5.35 24.87 31.18
N VAL A 300 6.18 23.84 31.30
CA VAL A 300 6.02 22.60 30.52
C VAL A 300 5.15 21.65 31.33
N LEU A 301 3.97 21.31 30.82
CA LEU A 301 3.03 20.38 31.45
C LEU A 301 3.54 18.94 31.33
N GLU A 302 2.98 18.03 32.15
CA GLU A 302 3.34 16.60 32.14
C GLU A 302 3.10 15.90 30.79
N ASP A 303 2.20 16.44 29.95
CA ASP A 303 1.95 15.95 28.58
C ASP A 303 2.93 16.53 27.53
N GLY A 304 3.94 17.30 27.98
CA GLY A 304 4.93 17.95 27.13
C GLY A 304 4.45 19.24 26.46
N ARG A 305 3.22 19.69 26.74
CA ARG A 305 2.71 20.96 26.20
C ARG A 305 3.30 22.15 26.94
N MET A 306 3.65 23.18 26.19
CA MET A 306 4.15 24.45 26.72
C MET A 306 2.98 25.39 27.01
N LYS A 307 2.88 25.86 28.25
CA LYS A 307 1.95 26.91 28.68
C LYS A 307 2.72 28.23 28.86
N PRO A 308 2.59 29.18 27.92
CA PRO A 308 3.27 30.46 28.04
C PRO A 308 2.71 31.30 29.19
N GLY A 309 3.61 31.99 29.90
CA GLY A 309 3.27 33.09 30.80
C GLY A 309 2.77 34.33 30.06
N LYS A 310 2.32 35.35 30.81
CA LYS A 310 1.72 36.57 30.24
C LYS A 310 2.69 37.38 29.36
N ASP A 311 3.99 37.28 29.60
CA ASP A 311 5.04 38.06 28.92
C ASP A 311 5.91 37.22 27.97
N THR A 312 5.53 35.98 27.67
CA THR A 312 6.31 35.10 26.79
C THR A 312 6.28 35.62 25.36
N LYS A 313 7.47 35.92 24.81
CA LYS A 313 7.63 36.28 23.39
C LYS A 313 8.06 35.07 22.59
N PHE A 314 7.35 34.79 21.50
CA PHE A 314 7.71 33.71 20.57
C PHE A 314 8.48 34.24 19.37
N LYS A 315 9.54 33.54 19.00
CA LYS A 315 10.28 33.71 17.76
C LYS A 315 10.05 32.49 16.88
N PHE A 316 9.82 32.72 15.59
CA PHE A 316 9.63 31.67 14.59
C PHE A 316 10.68 31.82 13.49
N PRO A 317 11.19 30.72 12.92
CA PRO A 317 12.06 30.82 11.75
C PRO A 317 11.25 31.24 10.53
N VAL A 318 11.96 31.76 9.52
CA VAL A 318 11.38 32.10 8.21
C VAL A 318 12.19 31.47 7.09
N ILE A 319 11.50 30.99 6.08
CA ILE A 319 12.10 30.57 4.81
C ILE A 319 11.94 31.70 3.81
N LYS A 320 13.08 32.22 3.34
CA LYS A 320 13.12 33.27 2.32
C LYS A 320 13.19 32.66 0.92
N THR A 321 12.37 33.15 0.01
CA THR A 321 12.50 32.81 -1.42
C THR A 321 13.57 33.69 -2.08
N LYS A 322 13.94 33.36 -3.33
CA LYS A 322 14.82 34.21 -4.15
C LYS A 322 14.26 35.62 -4.39
N GLU A 323 12.94 35.75 -4.35
CA GLU A 323 12.20 37.01 -4.50
C GLU A 323 12.07 37.79 -3.18
N GLY A 324 12.66 37.30 -2.10
CA GLY A 324 12.61 37.95 -0.78
C GLY A 324 11.34 37.67 0.03
N LYS A 325 10.40 36.88 -0.49
CA LYS A 325 9.17 36.52 0.23
C LYS A 325 9.48 35.61 1.42
N GLU A 326 8.82 35.84 2.55
CA GLU A 326 9.04 35.15 3.82
C GLU A 326 7.89 34.20 4.16
N TYR A 327 8.20 32.93 4.39
CA TYR A 327 7.22 31.88 4.72
C TYR A 327 7.53 31.24 6.07
N LEU A 328 6.51 31.02 6.89
CA LEU A 328 6.63 30.22 8.12
C LEU A 328 6.71 28.72 7.75
N PRO A 329 7.80 28.01 8.09
CA PRO A 329 7.85 26.56 7.90
C PRO A 329 7.01 25.83 8.95
N ILE A 330 6.20 24.88 8.50
CA ILE A 330 5.43 23.99 9.37
C ILE A 330 5.58 22.53 8.89
N PHE A 331 5.46 21.58 9.82
CA PHE A 331 5.79 20.18 9.56
C PHE A 331 4.63 19.26 9.96
N THR A 332 4.40 18.22 9.15
CA THR A 332 3.32 17.25 9.35
C THR A 332 3.63 16.19 10.40
N ASP A 333 4.90 15.99 10.71
CA ASP A 333 5.39 14.93 11.59
C ASP A 333 6.85 15.17 11.99
N GLY A 334 7.33 14.40 12.96
CA GLY A 334 8.70 14.48 13.48
C GLY A 334 9.78 14.06 12.45
N LEU A 335 9.45 13.22 11.46
CA LEU A 335 10.42 12.84 10.42
C LEU A 335 10.74 14.05 9.53
N GLU A 336 9.73 14.81 9.12
CA GLU A 336 9.94 16.03 8.34
C GLU A 336 10.60 17.15 9.16
N PHE A 337 10.21 17.31 10.43
CA PHE A 337 10.82 18.30 11.33
C PHE A 337 12.33 18.03 11.57
N SER A 338 12.70 16.77 11.77
CA SER A 338 14.08 16.39 12.10
C SER A 338 15.09 16.50 10.94
N LYS A 339 14.65 16.62 9.68
CA LYS A 339 15.56 16.68 8.51
C LYS A 339 16.58 17.83 8.55
N LYS A 340 16.18 19.00 9.06
CA LYS A 340 17.04 20.20 9.13
C LYS A 340 17.10 20.89 10.47
N LEU A 341 16.11 20.67 11.33
CA LEU A 341 16.02 21.36 12.61
C LEU A 341 16.50 20.51 13.78
N ASN A 342 16.89 19.25 13.54
CA ASN A 342 17.50 18.44 14.58
C ASN A 342 18.83 19.05 15.04
N GLY A 343 19.00 19.23 16.35
CA GLY A 343 20.20 19.86 16.94
C GLY A 343 20.36 21.37 16.70
N SER A 344 19.36 22.02 16.09
CA SER A 344 19.45 23.45 15.70
C SER A 344 19.09 24.45 16.82
N GLY A 345 18.72 23.96 18.00
CA GLY A 345 18.27 24.81 19.13
C GLY A 345 16.87 25.42 18.97
N TRP A 346 16.13 25.00 17.94
CA TRP A 346 14.70 25.33 17.80
C TRP A 346 13.86 24.30 18.54
N ASN A 347 12.97 24.77 19.42
CA ASN A 347 11.99 23.92 20.08
C ASN A 347 10.83 23.61 19.11
N ALA A 348 10.14 22.51 19.36
CA ALA A 348 8.95 22.11 18.62
C ALA A 348 7.70 22.32 19.49
N ALA A 349 6.66 22.93 18.92
CA ALA A 349 5.33 22.88 19.52
C ALA A 349 4.27 22.54 18.48
N VAL A 350 3.17 21.95 18.93
CA VAL A 350 2.11 21.44 18.06
C VAL A 350 0.93 22.41 18.05
N PHE A 351 0.50 22.81 16.85
CA PHE A 351 -0.61 23.73 16.67
C PHE A 351 -1.61 23.22 15.63
N LYS A 352 -2.88 23.59 15.82
CA LYS A 352 -3.89 23.47 14.77
C LYS A 352 -3.65 24.52 13.70
N TYR A 353 -4.12 24.24 12.48
CA TYR A 353 -4.05 25.19 11.37
C TYR A 353 -4.55 26.61 11.72
N ALA A 354 -5.68 26.70 12.44
CA ALA A 354 -6.28 27.96 12.86
C ALA A 354 -5.41 28.82 13.78
N ASP A 355 -4.42 28.23 14.46
CA ASP A 355 -3.44 28.97 15.26
C ASP A 355 -2.20 29.30 14.46
N VAL A 356 -1.76 28.39 13.58
CA VAL A 356 -0.65 28.63 12.63
C VAL A 356 -0.88 29.89 11.80
N ILE A 357 -2.10 30.09 11.28
CA ILE A 357 -2.44 31.29 10.50
C ILE A 357 -2.24 32.59 11.28
N LYS A 358 -2.38 32.56 12.61
CA LYS A 358 -2.16 33.76 13.45
C LYS A 358 -0.68 34.12 13.54
N PHE A 359 0.20 33.12 13.54
CA PHE A 359 1.66 33.30 13.58
C PHE A 359 2.26 33.72 12.24
N ALA A 360 1.53 33.53 11.14
CA ALA A 360 1.96 33.85 9.79
C ALA A 360 1.36 35.17 9.24
N LYS A 361 0.60 35.93 10.05
CA LYS A 361 -0.09 37.16 9.59
C LYS A 361 0.85 38.23 9.03
N ASP A 362 2.03 38.35 9.61
CA ASP A 362 3.10 39.29 9.26
C ASP A 362 4.02 38.75 8.14
N LYS A 363 3.74 37.55 7.60
CA LYS A 363 4.54 36.85 6.60
C LYS A 363 3.78 36.73 5.27
N ASP A 364 4.45 36.29 4.21
CA ASP A 364 3.87 36.08 2.88
C ASP A 364 3.10 34.75 2.75
N GLY A 365 3.20 33.88 3.75
CA GLY A 365 2.50 32.60 3.76
C GLY A 365 3.08 31.59 4.74
N ILE A 366 2.67 30.33 4.54
CA ILE A 366 3.26 29.16 5.18
C ILE A 366 3.82 28.20 4.14
N ARG A 367 4.80 27.40 4.56
CA ARG A 367 5.38 26.32 3.76
C ARG A 367 5.35 25.01 4.53
N ILE A 368 4.58 24.05 4.05
CA ILE A 368 4.43 22.72 4.66
C ILE A 368 5.55 21.80 4.16
N ASN A 369 6.22 21.10 5.08
CA ASN A 369 7.33 20.18 4.82
C ASN A 369 8.34 20.72 3.80
N PRO A 370 9.05 21.82 4.09
CA PRO A 370 9.87 22.54 3.11
C PRO A 370 10.90 21.70 2.35
N ASP A 371 11.44 20.67 3.00
CA ASP A 371 12.44 19.73 2.46
C ASP A 371 11.84 18.38 2.00
N GLY A 372 10.54 18.21 2.18
CA GLY A 372 9.73 17.10 1.71
C GLY A 372 8.83 17.52 0.54
N GLN A 373 7.52 17.45 0.73
CA GLN A 373 6.51 17.81 -0.28
C GLN A 373 6.55 19.30 -0.66
N GLY A 374 6.92 20.18 0.27
CA GLY A 374 7.20 21.58 -0.03
C GLY A 374 5.99 22.41 -0.49
N ILE A 375 4.78 22.12 0.01
CA ILE A 375 3.57 22.87 -0.34
C ILE A 375 3.67 24.30 0.17
N VAL A 376 3.46 25.27 -0.73
CA VAL A 376 3.40 26.70 -0.41
C VAL A 376 1.94 27.14 -0.36
N ILE A 377 1.54 27.77 0.74
CA ILE A 377 0.22 28.40 0.88
C ILE A 377 0.45 29.89 1.05
N PRO A 378 0.22 30.69 -0.02
CA PRO A 378 0.33 32.15 0.04
C PRO A 378 -0.68 32.76 1.00
N LYS A 379 -0.39 33.95 1.50
CA LYS A 379 -1.24 34.67 2.44
C LYS A 379 -2.69 34.80 2.00
N GLU A 380 -2.96 35.09 0.73
CA GLU A 380 -4.34 35.24 0.25
C GLU A 380 -5.14 33.93 0.30
N ARG A 381 -4.45 32.78 0.26
CA ARG A 381 -5.06 31.45 0.36
C ARG A 381 -5.19 30.97 1.80
N MET A 382 -4.31 31.39 2.71
CA MET A 382 -4.34 30.96 4.11
C MET A 382 -5.67 31.28 4.79
N GLU A 383 -6.25 32.44 4.48
CA GLU A 383 -7.51 32.89 5.08
C GLU A 383 -8.75 32.22 4.44
N ALA A 384 -8.59 31.64 3.25
CA ALA A 384 -9.67 30.98 2.51
C ALA A 384 -9.81 29.47 2.80
N ILE A 385 -8.82 28.87 3.47
CA ILE A 385 -8.80 27.45 3.90
C ILE A 385 -9.44 27.33 5.29
#